data_AF-A0A7C4MUE7-F1
#
_entry.id   AF-A0A7C4MUE7-F1
#
_cell.length_a   1.000
_cell.length_b   1.000
_cell.length_c   1.000
_cell.angle_alpha   90.00
_cell.angle_beta   90.00
_cell.angle_gamma   90.00
#
_symmetry.space_group_name_H-M   'P 1'
#
loop_
_entity.id
_entity.type
_entity.pdbx_description
1 polymer ?
#
loop_
_entity_poly.entity_id
_entity_poly.type
_entity_poly.pdbx_seq_one_letter_code
_entity_poly.pdbx_strand_id
1 'polypeptide(L)'
;MTISGENPSRPPVFEGGTEAWHLSRCKHLVLRHLAVRGQSGNGINIDDGGQRTEPAGPMVLEDLHVSRIGPEGNRDGIKLSGVADFTIRRCTIEGWGGQAIDMVGCRRGVIEECIFRGLEGFSQATGPQTKGGTSEVAIRRCLMIDAGQRAVNIGGSTGMAYFRPPDAKYEAKQITVEGCTFVGSMASVAFVGVDGAVVRYNTIVRPGRWVMRILQETTAEGFPPCRDGVFERNLIVYDGREVREAVNIGPNTSPESFRYRENLWFRTDRPEASRPRLPSDEAGGLYGIDPRLPDVADFVKTAGATPAAPAGDMPKIGSAAQTATTPTVATLVPREPRAAGFGAAAWRAAREEKRL
;
A
#
# COMPACT_ATOMS: atom_id res chain seq x y z
N MET A 1 20.33 12.58 -10.49
CA MET A 1 20.01 13.90 -9.90
C MET A 1 19.34 13.68 -8.55
N THR A 2 19.67 14.51 -7.55
CA THR A 2 19.00 14.50 -6.24
C THR A 2 18.40 15.88 -5.99
N ILE A 3 17.12 15.91 -5.62
CA ILE A 3 16.40 17.09 -5.15
C ILE A 3 16.01 16.82 -3.70
N SER A 4 16.48 17.66 -2.79
CA SER A 4 16.37 17.45 -1.35
C SER A 4 15.96 18.74 -0.64
N GLY A 5 15.05 18.65 0.32
CA GLY A 5 14.95 19.68 1.36
C GLY A 5 16.23 19.69 2.18
N GLU A 6 16.69 20.89 2.55
CA GLU A 6 17.94 21.07 3.31
C GLU A 6 17.77 20.65 4.78
N ASN A 7 16.63 20.98 5.39
CA ASN A 7 16.31 20.63 6.77
C ASN A 7 15.18 19.58 6.83
N PRO A 8 15.49 18.30 7.14
CA PRO A 8 14.48 17.25 7.23
C PRO A 8 13.45 17.44 8.34
N SER A 9 13.79 18.14 9.44
CA SER A 9 12.84 18.43 10.51
C SER A 9 11.94 19.62 10.19
N ARG A 10 12.22 20.33 9.09
CA ARG A 10 11.45 21.47 8.60
C ARG A 10 11.46 21.48 7.06
N PRO A 11 10.89 20.45 6.41
CA PRO A 11 10.99 20.28 4.97
C PRO A 11 10.28 21.43 4.25
N PRO A 12 10.77 21.85 3.06
CA PRO A 12 10.02 22.77 2.22
C PRO A 12 8.65 22.17 1.85
N VAL A 13 7.61 23.01 1.92
CA VAL A 13 6.22 22.62 1.66
C VAL A 13 5.77 23.22 0.33
N PHE A 14 5.26 22.37 -0.57
CA PHE A 14 4.58 22.77 -1.80
C PHE A 14 3.08 22.74 -1.55
N GLU A 15 2.45 23.92 -1.51
CA GLU A 15 1.05 24.07 -1.08
C GLU A 15 0.13 24.60 -2.18
N GLY A 16 -1.03 23.95 -2.33
CA GLY A 16 -2.05 24.33 -3.31
C GLY A 16 -1.68 23.99 -4.76
N GLY A 17 -2.48 24.50 -5.70
CA GLY A 17 -2.33 24.21 -7.13
C GLY A 17 -2.91 22.85 -7.56
N THR A 18 -2.78 22.53 -8.85
CA THR A 18 -3.28 21.26 -9.40
C THR A 18 -2.38 20.09 -9.05
N GLU A 19 -1.08 20.22 -9.27
CA GLU A 19 -0.06 19.25 -8.87
C GLU A 19 1.13 20.00 -8.27
N ALA A 20 1.83 19.40 -7.28
CA ALA A 20 3.04 20.02 -6.74
C ALA A 20 4.25 19.70 -7.62
N TRP A 21 4.33 18.47 -8.10
CA TRP A 21 5.41 17.98 -8.95
C TRP A 21 4.85 17.12 -10.08
N HIS A 22 5.26 17.42 -11.31
CA HIS A 22 5.03 16.57 -12.47
C HIS A 22 6.38 16.21 -13.11
N LEU A 23 6.77 14.93 -12.98
CA LEU A 23 8.06 14.40 -13.42
C LEU A 23 7.84 13.45 -14.61
N SER A 24 7.94 13.99 -15.82
CA SER A 24 7.73 13.21 -17.05
C SER A 24 9.05 12.73 -17.66
N ARG A 25 9.13 11.43 -17.95
CA ARG A 25 10.29 10.73 -18.55
C ARG A 25 11.59 10.90 -17.78
N CYS A 26 11.51 11.18 -16.48
CA CYS A 26 12.68 11.32 -15.62
C CYS A 26 13.36 9.97 -15.38
N LYS A 27 14.69 9.96 -15.40
CA LYS A 27 15.53 8.80 -15.06
C LYS A 27 16.58 9.22 -14.04
N HIS A 28 16.97 8.29 -13.16
CA HIS A 28 18.00 8.49 -12.13
C HIS A 28 17.71 9.68 -11.20
N LEU A 29 16.49 9.76 -10.68
CA LEU A 29 16.05 10.82 -9.77
C LEU A 29 15.93 10.33 -8.32
N VAL A 30 16.42 11.13 -7.38
CA VAL A 30 16.09 11.00 -5.95
C VAL A 30 15.35 12.26 -5.52
N LEU A 31 14.16 12.11 -4.95
CA LEU A 31 13.37 13.18 -4.35
C LEU A 31 13.21 12.91 -2.85
N ARG A 32 13.62 13.85 -2.00
CA ARG A 32 13.62 13.61 -0.55
C ARG A 32 13.41 14.83 0.34
N HIS A 33 12.94 14.56 1.56
CA HIS A 33 12.78 15.58 2.60
C HIS A 33 11.93 16.78 2.13
N LEU A 34 10.83 16.50 1.44
CA LEU A 34 9.87 17.50 0.96
C LEU A 34 8.47 17.20 1.49
N ALA A 35 7.64 18.23 1.59
CA ALA A 35 6.22 18.10 1.88
C ALA A 35 5.35 18.65 0.74
N VAL A 36 4.23 18.00 0.50
CA VAL A 36 3.24 18.32 -0.53
C VAL A 36 1.87 18.36 0.14
N ARG A 37 1.13 19.47 -0.02
CA ARG A 37 -0.17 19.66 0.64
C ARG A 37 -1.19 20.40 -0.20
N GLY A 38 -2.45 19.94 -0.17
CA GLY A 38 -3.58 20.74 -0.62
C GLY A 38 -3.75 20.83 -2.14
N GLN A 39 -3.16 19.92 -2.91
CA GLN A 39 -3.35 19.88 -4.36
C GLN A 39 -4.78 19.46 -4.72
N SER A 40 -5.36 20.13 -5.71
CA SER A 40 -6.71 19.83 -6.24
C SER A 40 -6.71 18.71 -7.28
N GLY A 41 -5.55 18.40 -7.85
CA GLY A 41 -5.25 17.25 -8.72
C GLY A 41 -4.54 16.13 -7.95
N ASN A 42 -3.44 15.62 -8.50
CA ASN A 42 -2.57 14.67 -7.78
C ASN A 42 -1.52 15.44 -6.96
N GLY A 43 -1.00 14.84 -5.90
CA GLY A 43 0.10 15.46 -5.14
C GLY A 43 1.39 15.49 -5.97
N ILE A 44 1.91 14.30 -6.26
CA ILE A 44 3.10 14.10 -7.11
C ILE A 44 2.71 13.18 -8.27
N ASN A 45 2.93 13.62 -9.50
CA ASN A 45 2.70 12.84 -10.71
C ASN A 45 4.03 12.48 -11.40
N ILE A 46 4.22 11.19 -11.72
CA ILE A 46 5.42 10.68 -12.39
C ILE A 46 4.99 9.77 -13.53
N ASP A 47 5.46 10.03 -14.75
CA ASP A 47 5.04 9.27 -15.91
C ASP A 47 6.12 9.04 -16.98
N ASP A 48 5.83 8.08 -17.86
CA ASP A 48 6.57 7.75 -19.09
C ASP A 48 6.35 8.74 -20.25
N GLY A 49 5.65 9.86 -20.02
CA GLY A 49 5.28 10.83 -21.07
C GLY A 49 4.39 10.24 -22.16
N GLY A 50 3.69 9.13 -21.89
CA GLY A 50 2.89 8.39 -22.87
C GLY A 50 3.68 7.37 -23.70
N GLN A 51 5.01 7.25 -23.49
CA GLN A 51 5.83 6.24 -24.15
C GLN A 51 5.72 4.89 -23.43
N ARG A 52 4.60 4.20 -23.64
CA ARG A 52 4.19 2.99 -22.89
C ARG A 52 5.14 1.80 -22.92
N THR A 53 6.15 1.83 -23.79
CA THR A 53 7.22 0.81 -23.91
C THR A 53 8.53 1.24 -23.26
N GLU A 54 8.67 2.52 -22.92
CA GLU A 54 9.88 3.14 -22.37
C GLU A 54 9.57 3.75 -21.00
N PRO A 55 9.71 2.98 -19.91
CA PRO A 55 9.33 3.48 -18.60
C PRO A 55 10.22 4.64 -18.14
N ALA A 56 9.65 5.50 -17.29
CA ALA A 56 10.45 6.38 -16.43
C ALA A 56 11.17 5.58 -15.34
N GLY A 57 12.22 6.16 -14.76
CA GLY A 57 13.07 5.53 -13.74
C GLY A 57 14.46 5.12 -14.27
N PRO A 58 15.35 4.64 -13.40
CA PRO A 58 15.12 4.33 -11.98
C PRO A 58 14.96 5.58 -11.10
N MET A 59 14.29 5.45 -9.95
CA MET A 59 14.10 6.58 -9.03
C MET A 59 13.86 6.20 -7.57
N VAL A 60 14.07 7.16 -6.67
CA VAL A 60 13.81 7.04 -5.24
C VAL A 60 12.99 8.22 -4.75
N LEU A 61 11.87 7.94 -4.09
CA LEU A 61 11.13 8.89 -3.27
C LEU A 61 11.35 8.49 -1.81
N GLU A 62 11.93 9.36 -1.00
CA GLU A 62 12.23 9.04 0.40
C GLU A 62 11.90 10.17 1.35
N ASP A 63 11.39 9.83 2.53
CA ASP A 63 11.17 10.81 3.60
C ASP A 63 10.29 12.00 3.11
N LEU A 64 9.24 11.68 2.35
CA LEU A 64 8.25 12.64 1.84
C LEU A 64 7.00 12.67 2.73
N HIS A 65 6.39 13.84 2.86
CA HIS A 65 5.07 13.99 3.47
C HIS A 65 4.07 14.50 2.44
N VAL A 66 3.12 13.66 2.03
CA VAL A 66 2.06 14.03 1.08
C VAL A 66 0.74 14.05 1.83
N SER A 67 0.04 15.17 1.83
CA SER A 67 -1.16 15.30 2.65
C SER A 67 -2.29 16.11 2.02
N ARG A 68 -3.53 15.77 2.38
CA ARG A 68 -4.74 16.52 2.04
C ARG A 68 -4.87 16.79 0.53
N ILE A 69 -4.76 15.74 -0.27
CA ILE A 69 -4.87 15.80 -1.73
C ILE A 69 -6.33 15.56 -2.13
N GLY A 70 -6.95 16.47 -2.88
CA GLY A 70 -8.39 16.45 -3.12
C GLY A 70 -9.19 17.33 -2.14
N PRO A 71 -10.44 16.93 -1.79
CA PRO A 71 -10.63 15.73 -0.95
C PRO A 71 -11.41 14.57 -1.58
N GLU A 72 -12.00 14.77 -2.76
CA GLU A 72 -12.84 13.78 -3.44
C GLU A 72 -12.39 13.53 -4.88
N GLY A 73 -12.88 12.44 -5.47
CA GLY A 73 -12.62 12.06 -6.85
C GLY A 73 -11.28 11.35 -7.02
N ASN A 74 -10.88 11.12 -8.28
CA ASN A 74 -9.64 10.41 -8.59
C ASN A 74 -8.42 11.34 -8.46
N ARG A 75 -8.08 11.67 -7.21
CA ARG A 75 -7.02 12.60 -6.80
C ARG A 75 -6.00 11.85 -5.96
N ASP A 76 -4.88 11.49 -6.57
CA ASP A 76 -3.95 10.53 -5.98
C ASP A 76 -2.85 11.26 -5.19
N GLY A 77 -2.44 10.71 -4.05
CA GLY A 77 -1.31 11.25 -3.29
C GLY A 77 -0.05 11.27 -4.16
N ILE A 78 0.33 10.09 -4.65
CA ILE A 78 1.41 9.91 -5.62
C ILE A 78 0.86 9.07 -6.78
N LYS A 79 0.97 9.59 -8.01
CA LYS A 79 0.58 8.88 -9.22
C LYS A 79 1.82 8.46 -10.01
N LEU A 80 1.91 7.17 -10.32
CA LEU A 80 2.96 6.56 -11.13
C LEU A 80 2.33 5.93 -12.38
N SER A 81 2.76 6.36 -13.57
CA SER A 81 2.31 5.78 -14.85
C SER A 81 3.51 5.34 -15.68
N GLY A 82 3.70 4.03 -15.83
CA GLY A 82 4.84 3.50 -16.60
C GLY A 82 6.19 3.74 -15.93
N VAL A 83 6.31 3.51 -14.63
CA VAL A 83 7.56 3.67 -13.89
C VAL A 83 8.20 2.31 -13.62
N ALA A 84 9.51 2.19 -13.86
CA ALA A 84 10.29 0.99 -13.56
C ALA A 84 11.42 1.30 -12.57
N ASP A 85 11.82 0.28 -11.80
CA ASP A 85 13.00 0.34 -10.91
C ASP A 85 12.93 1.50 -9.91
N PHE A 86 11.89 1.49 -9.08
CA PHE A 86 11.61 2.56 -8.14
C PHE A 86 11.58 2.11 -6.69
N THR A 87 11.92 3.03 -5.79
CA THR A 87 11.74 2.85 -4.34
C THR A 87 10.99 4.04 -3.76
N ILE A 88 9.91 3.78 -3.03
CA ILE A 88 9.21 4.75 -2.19
C ILE A 88 9.40 4.30 -0.75
N ARG A 89 10.11 5.06 0.06
CA ARG A 89 10.47 4.63 1.42
C ARG A 89 10.30 5.70 2.48
N ARG A 90 9.85 5.30 3.67
CA ARG A 90 9.70 6.21 4.82
C ARG A 90 8.87 7.46 4.51
N CYS A 91 7.89 7.31 3.62
CA CYS A 91 6.97 8.39 3.27
C CYS A 91 5.71 8.31 4.12
N THR A 92 5.12 9.46 4.41
CA THR A 92 3.81 9.57 5.06
C THR A 92 2.81 10.16 4.07
N ILE A 93 1.71 9.43 3.83
CA ILE A 93 0.62 9.84 2.95
C ILE A 93 -0.67 9.91 3.77
N GLU A 94 -1.29 11.09 3.86
CA GLU A 94 -2.42 11.34 4.77
C GLU A 94 -3.54 12.13 4.10
N GLY A 95 -4.74 11.55 3.98
CA GLY A 95 -5.88 12.23 3.35
C GLY A 95 -5.72 12.43 1.84
N TRP A 96 -6.47 11.65 1.06
CA TRP A 96 -6.48 11.72 -0.40
C TRP A 96 -7.88 11.44 -0.98
N GLY A 97 -8.17 11.90 -2.19
CA GLY A 97 -9.44 11.57 -2.85
C GLY A 97 -9.47 10.15 -3.42
N GLY A 98 -8.50 9.85 -4.29
CA GLY A 98 -8.43 8.63 -5.08
C GLY A 98 -7.64 7.55 -4.37
N GLN A 99 -6.40 7.36 -4.81
CA GLN A 99 -5.48 6.38 -4.24
C GLN A 99 -4.35 7.10 -3.48
N ALA A 100 -3.86 6.51 -2.38
CA ALA A 100 -2.69 7.07 -1.71
C ALA A 100 -1.47 7.02 -2.64
N ILE A 101 -1.30 5.88 -3.33
CA ILE A 101 -0.35 5.70 -4.42
C ILE A 101 -1.06 4.96 -5.55
N ASP A 102 -1.28 5.60 -6.69
CA ASP A 102 -1.83 4.97 -7.90
C ASP A 102 -0.70 4.53 -8.83
N MET A 103 -0.62 3.24 -9.15
CA MET A 103 0.34 2.70 -10.12
C MET A 103 -0.39 2.15 -11.34
N VAL A 104 -0.06 2.66 -12.51
CA VAL A 104 -0.52 2.14 -13.80
C VAL A 104 0.67 1.63 -14.59
N GLY A 105 0.74 0.31 -14.75
CA GLY A 105 1.77 -0.38 -15.55
C GLY A 105 3.20 -0.12 -15.07
N CYS A 106 3.39 -0.10 -13.75
CA CYS A 106 4.69 0.05 -13.12
C CYS A 106 5.39 -1.31 -12.91
N ARG A 107 6.72 -1.35 -12.75
CA ARG A 107 7.41 -2.61 -12.48
C ARG A 107 8.67 -2.51 -11.63
N ARG A 108 9.05 -3.62 -10.98
CA ARG A 108 10.27 -3.73 -10.17
C ARG A 108 10.36 -2.62 -9.12
N GLY A 109 9.28 -2.48 -8.38
CA GLY A 109 9.08 -1.41 -7.41
C GLY A 109 9.13 -1.89 -5.97
N VAL A 110 9.57 -1.03 -5.06
CA VAL A 110 9.47 -1.25 -3.62
C VAL A 110 8.80 -0.06 -2.96
N ILE A 111 7.74 -0.31 -2.20
CA ILE A 111 7.12 0.65 -1.28
C ILE A 111 7.37 0.11 0.12
N GLU A 112 8.16 0.81 0.93
CA GLU A 112 8.55 0.29 2.24
C GLU A 112 8.60 1.30 3.38
N GLU A 113 8.28 0.85 4.59
CA GLU A 113 8.39 1.68 5.80
C GLU A 113 7.55 2.97 5.70
N CYS A 114 6.50 2.96 4.88
CA CYS A 114 5.59 4.09 4.68
C CYS A 114 4.41 4.02 5.65
N ILE A 115 3.82 5.19 5.93
CA ILE A 115 2.58 5.35 6.69
C ILE A 115 1.50 5.87 5.76
N PHE A 116 0.37 5.19 5.73
CA PHE A 116 -0.84 5.58 5.01
C PHE A 116 -1.95 5.83 6.03
N ARG A 117 -2.44 7.06 6.13
CA ARG A 117 -3.44 7.45 7.12
C ARG A 117 -4.68 8.05 6.49
N GLY A 118 -5.82 7.45 6.82
CA GLY A 118 -7.14 7.98 6.58
C GLY A 118 -7.34 9.34 7.25
N LEU A 119 -7.91 10.32 6.54
CA LEU A 119 -8.38 11.58 7.12
C LEU A 119 -9.90 11.72 6.93
N GLU A 120 -10.60 12.13 7.98
CA GLU A 120 -12.04 12.41 7.91
C GLU A 120 -12.33 13.51 6.87
N GLY A 121 -13.43 13.35 6.11
CA GLY A 121 -13.81 14.26 5.03
C GLY A 121 -13.15 13.98 3.68
N PHE A 122 -12.33 12.94 3.56
CA PHE A 122 -11.69 12.53 2.30
C PHE A 122 -12.26 11.18 1.81
N SER A 123 -12.51 11.05 0.50
CA SER A 123 -13.15 9.84 -0.06
C SER A 123 -12.29 8.58 0.02
N GLN A 124 -10.97 8.72 -0.16
CA GLN A 124 -9.95 7.69 0.06
C GLN A 124 -10.35 6.32 -0.51
N ALA A 125 -10.44 6.21 -1.83
CA ALA A 125 -10.89 4.98 -2.47
C ALA A 125 -10.00 3.78 -2.08
N THR A 126 -8.68 3.92 -2.18
CA THR A 126 -7.72 2.87 -1.80
C THR A 126 -6.44 3.48 -1.21
N GLY A 127 -5.65 2.70 -0.47
CA GLY A 127 -4.28 3.05 -0.13
C GLY A 127 -3.36 2.93 -1.35
N PRO A 128 -2.29 2.12 -1.33
CA PRO A 128 -1.57 1.77 -2.55
C PRO A 128 -2.41 0.88 -3.48
N GLN A 129 -2.38 1.20 -4.78
CA GLN A 129 -3.03 0.41 -5.82
C GLN A 129 -2.09 0.08 -6.98
N THR A 130 -1.96 -1.20 -7.31
CA THR A 130 -1.13 -1.70 -8.43
C THR A 130 -2.03 -2.14 -9.59
N LYS A 131 -2.20 -1.37 -10.67
CA LYS A 131 -3.11 -1.72 -11.77
C LYS A 131 -2.47 -1.55 -13.15
N GLY A 132 -3.20 -1.88 -14.22
CA GLY A 132 -2.84 -1.52 -15.59
C GLY A 132 -1.60 -2.22 -16.15
N GLY A 133 -1.36 -3.47 -15.75
CA GLY A 133 -0.16 -4.22 -16.12
C GLY A 133 0.97 -4.11 -15.10
N THR A 134 0.70 -3.59 -13.89
CA THR A 134 1.73 -3.44 -12.86
C THR A 134 2.25 -4.80 -12.41
N SER A 135 3.57 -4.96 -12.27
CA SER A 135 4.17 -6.25 -11.92
C SER A 135 5.43 -6.14 -11.08
N GLU A 136 5.79 -7.20 -10.36
CA GLU A 136 7.06 -7.25 -9.60
C GLU A 136 7.20 -6.08 -8.59
N VAL A 137 6.11 -5.74 -7.88
CA VAL A 137 6.11 -4.69 -6.85
C VAL A 137 5.94 -5.31 -5.47
N ALA A 138 6.79 -4.89 -4.53
CA ALA A 138 6.68 -5.23 -3.12
C ALA A 138 6.20 -4.02 -2.31
N ILE A 139 5.12 -4.20 -1.54
CA ILE A 139 4.64 -3.27 -0.51
C ILE A 139 4.96 -3.91 0.83
N ARG A 140 5.92 -3.37 1.59
CA ARG A 140 6.44 -4.07 2.76
C ARG A 140 6.72 -3.19 3.97
N ARG A 141 6.50 -3.72 5.17
CA ARG A 141 6.77 -3.01 6.43
C ARG A 141 6.06 -1.65 6.52
N CYS A 142 4.91 -1.51 5.86
CA CYS A 142 4.12 -0.28 5.90
C CYS A 142 3.07 -0.35 7.00
N LEU A 143 2.63 0.83 7.45
CA LEU A 143 1.51 1.00 8.37
C LEU A 143 0.33 1.62 7.63
N MET A 144 -0.82 0.96 7.70
CA MET A 144 -2.09 1.38 7.10
C MET A 144 -3.09 1.66 8.22
N ILE A 145 -3.48 2.91 8.42
CA ILE A 145 -4.45 3.33 9.43
C ILE A 145 -5.65 3.91 8.71
N ASP A 146 -6.77 3.20 8.69
CA ASP A 146 -7.99 3.62 7.99
C ASP A 146 -7.70 4.11 6.57
N ALA A 147 -6.77 3.44 5.89
CA ALA A 147 -6.15 3.85 4.63
C ALA A 147 -7.09 3.66 3.42
N GLY A 148 -8.28 4.24 3.52
CA GLY A 148 -9.34 4.15 2.53
C GLY A 148 -10.23 2.93 2.65
N GLN A 149 -11.12 2.76 1.67
CA GLN A 149 -12.04 1.63 1.62
C GLN A 149 -11.31 0.29 1.42
N ARG A 150 -10.20 0.31 0.66
CA ARG A 150 -9.34 -0.85 0.41
C ARG A 150 -7.90 -0.46 0.75
N ALA A 151 -7.39 -0.89 1.91
CA ALA A 151 -6.11 -0.40 2.41
C ALA A 151 -4.94 -0.74 1.47
N VAL A 152 -4.95 -1.92 0.84
CA VAL A 152 -4.14 -2.21 -0.35
C VAL A 152 -5.03 -2.81 -1.44
N ASN A 153 -4.97 -2.26 -2.66
CA ASN A 153 -5.72 -2.78 -3.80
C ASN A 153 -4.78 -3.33 -4.86
N ILE A 154 -4.64 -4.65 -4.89
CA ILE A 154 -3.80 -5.36 -5.86
C ILE A 154 -4.63 -5.58 -7.12
N GLY A 155 -4.32 -4.85 -8.19
CA GLY A 155 -5.07 -4.82 -9.44
C GLY A 155 -6.06 -3.66 -9.49
N GLY A 156 -7.12 -3.78 -10.28
CA GLY A 156 -8.12 -2.72 -10.42
C GLY A 156 -8.92 -2.76 -11.72
N SER A 157 -9.30 -1.57 -12.19
CA SER A 157 -9.96 -1.35 -13.47
C SER A 157 -9.20 -0.28 -14.23
N THR A 158 -8.49 -0.70 -15.27
CA THR A 158 -7.71 0.19 -16.11
C THR A 158 -8.31 0.21 -17.52
N GLY A 159 -8.44 1.41 -18.10
CA GLY A 159 -8.82 1.51 -19.52
C GLY A 159 -7.73 0.90 -20.41
N MET A 160 -8.11 0.11 -21.43
CA MET A 160 -7.17 -0.63 -22.29
C MET A 160 -6.06 0.26 -22.90
N ALA A 161 -6.39 1.52 -23.22
CA ALA A 161 -5.44 2.50 -23.76
C ALA A 161 -4.30 2.87 -22.78
N TYR A 162 -4.45 2.57 -21.49
CA TYR A 162 -3.50 2.93 -20.44
C TYR A 162 -2.66 1.74 -19.94
N PHE A 163 -2.88 0.53 -20.43
CA PHE A 163 -2.06 -0.61 -20.08
C PHE A 163 -0.61 -0.42 -20.52
N ARG A 164 0.32 -0.79 -19.63
CA ARG A 164 1.76 -0.79 -19.88
C ARG A 164 2.35 -2.07 -19.28
N PRO A 165 3.02 -2.92 -20.09
CA PRO A 165 3.09 -2.83 -21.55
C PRO A 165 1.69 -2.94 -22.19
N PRO A 166 1.48 -2.40 -23.42
CA PRO A 166 0.14 -2.33 -24.05
C PRO A 166 -0.58 -3.67 -24.24
N ASP A 167 0.15 -4.77 -24.28
CA ASP A 167 -0.34 -6.14 -24.49
C ASP A 167 -0.57 -6.92 -23.19
N ALA A 168 -0.33 -6.31 -22.01
CA ALA A 168 -0.55 -6.97 -20.74
C ALA A 168 -2.01 -7.43 -20.57
N LYS A 169 -2.19 -8.68 -20.17
CA LYS A 169 -3.48 -9.35 -19.94
C LYS A 169 -3.77 -9.62 -18.47
N TYR A 170 -3.33 -8.72 -17.60
CA TYR A 170 -3.52 -8.79 -16.15
C TYR A 170 -3.49 -7.37 -15.61
N GLU A 171 -4.33 -7.04 -14.63
CA GLU A 171 -4.25 -5.74 -13.96
C GLU A 171 -2.99 -5.67 -13.10
N ALA A 172 -2.70 -6.76 -12.40
CA ALA A 172 -1.45 -6.93 -11.67
C ALA A 172 -1.00 -8.40 -11.61
N LYS A 173 0.31 -8.61 -11.54
CA LYS A 173 0.91 -9.94 -11.29
C LYS A 173 2.16 -9.82 -10.44
N GLN A 174 2.50 -10.86 -9.69
CA GLN A 174 3.72 -10.91 -8.87
C GLN A 174 3.83 -9.72 -7.90
N ILE A 175 2.71 -9.32 -7.32
CA ILE A 175 2.68 -8.29 -6.28
C ILE A 175 2.83 -8.98 -4.92
N THR A 176 3.69 -8.44 -4.07
CA THR A 176 3.88 -8.93 -2.70
C THR A 176 3.50 -7.86 -1.71
N VAL A 177 2.63 -8.19 -0.75
CA VAL A 177 2.29 -7.36 0.40
C VAL A 177 2.78 -8.08 1.65
N GLU A 178 3.83 -7.58 2.29
CA GLU A 178 4.46 -8.32 3.38
C GLU A 178 4.93 -7.52 4.60
N GLY A 179 4.73 -8.07 5.80
CA GLY A 179 5.19 -7.42 7.03
C GLY A 179 4.49 -6.09 7.33
N CYS A 180 3.35 -5.80 6.67
CA CYS A 180 2.58 -4.59 6.90
C CYS A 180 1.66 -4.75 8.10
N THR A 181 1.30 -3.62 8.72
CA THR A 181 0.28 -3.54 9.76
C THR A 181 -0.93 -2.78 9.24
N PHE A 182 -2.10 -3.39 9.34
CA PHE A 182 -3.37 -2.81 8.95
C PHE A 182 -4.21 -2.59 10.20
N VAL A 183 -4.73 -1.37 10.36
CA VAL A 183 -5.63 -0.98 11.42
C VAL A 183 -6.84 -0.31 10.78
N GLY A 184 -8.01 -0.94 10.87
CA GLY A 184 -9.23 -0.38 10.26
C GLY A 184 -9.40 -0.71 8.78
N SER A 185 -10.04 0.22 8.05
CA SER A 185 -10.51 0.10 6.65
C SER A 185 -11.64 -0.91 6.42
N MET A 186 -12.46 -0.67 5.39
CA MET A 186 -13.56 -1.58 5.03
C MET A 186 -13.05 -2.97 4.59
N ALA A 187 -11.97 -3.01 3.80
CA ALA A 187 -11.20 -4.21 3.51
C ALA A 187 -9.70 -3.93 3.64
N SER A 188 -8.96 -4.84 4.28
CA SER A 188 -7.51 -4.68 4.45
C SER A 188 -6.77 -4.91 3.14
N VAL A 189 -7.14 -5.94 2.38
CA VAL A 189 -6.55 -6.21 1.05
C VAL A 189 -7.63 -6.56 0.04
N ALA A 190 -7.51 -6.07 -1.19
CA ALA A 190 -8.34 -6.50 -2.31
C ALA A 190 -7.46 -7.05 -3.43
N PHE A 191 -7.76 -8.26 -3.90
CA PHE A 191 -7.25 -8.85 -5.13
C PHE A 191 -8.27 -8.58 -6.25
N VAL A 192 -7.88 -7.84 -7.27
CA VAL A 192 -8.80 -7.30 -8.29
C VAL A 192 -8.25 -7.54 -9.69
N GLY A 193 -8.64 -8.64 -10.35
CA GLY A 193 -8.11 -8.99 -11.67
C GLY A 193 -6.62 -9.33 -11.67
N VAL A 194 -6.14 -9.95 -10.59
CA VAL A 194 -4.74 -10.37 -10.47
C VAL A 194 -4.51 -11.73 -11.12
N ASP A 195 -3.30 -11.91 -11.66
CA ASP A 195 -2.78 -13.21 -12.08
C ASP A 195 -1.60 -13.57 -11.16
N GLY A 196 -1.95 -14.02 -9.95
CA GLY A 196 -1.00 -14.32 -8.88
C GLY A 196 -0.49 -13.10 -8.10
N ALA A 197 -0.68 -13.14 -6.78
CA ALA A 197 -0.14 -12.17 -5.82
C ALA A 197 0.02 -12.82 -4.43
N VAL A 198 0.88 -12.27 -3.58
CA VAL A 198 1.20 -12.84 -2.26
C VAL A 198 0.94 -11.79 -1.18
N VAL A 199 0.17 -12.17 -0.16
CA VAL A 199 -0.09 -11.37 1.05
C VAL A 199 0.35 -12.20 2.24
N ARG A 200 1.47 -11.81 2.87
CA ARG A 200 2.08 -12.63 3.93
C ARG A 200 2.71 -11.86 5.09
N TYR A 201 2.81 -12.49 6.25
CA TYR A 201 3.44 -11.90 7.44
C TYR A 201 2.84 -10.57 7.88
N ASN A 202 1.59 -10.27 7.50
CA ASN A 202 0.93 -9.03 7.87
C ASN A 202 0.16 -9.20 9.18
N THR A 203 0.00 -8.10 9.91
CA THR A 203 -0.89 -8.00 11.06
C THR A 203 -2.10 -7.16 10.68
N ILE A 204 -3.29 -7.75 10.70
CA ILE A 204 -4.56 -7.14 10.33
C ILE A 204 -5.43 -7.04 11.56
N VAL A 205 -5.81 -5.83 11.94
CA VAL A 205 -6.54 -5.57 13.18
C VAL A 205 -7.71 -4.62 12.94
N ARG A 206 -8.87 -4.97 13.50
CA ARG A 206 -10.14 -4.22 13.35
C ARG A 206 -10.52 -3.91 11.88
N PRO A 207 -10.47 -4.87 10.94
CA PRO A 207 -11.06 -4.66 9.62
C PRO A 207 -12.58 -4.42 9.77
N GLY A 208 -13.12 -3.46 9.01
CA GLY A 208 -14.48 -2.96 9.23
C GLY A 208 -15.60 -3.76 8.57
N ARG A 209 -15.33 -4.53 7.51
CA ARG A 209 -16.37 -5.35 6.84
C ARG A 209 -15.85 -6.68 6.30
N TRP A 210 -14.67 -6.66 5.69
CA TRP A 210 -14.02 -7.83 5.12
C TRP A 210 -12.54 -7.81 5.48
N VAL A 211 -11.93 -8.98 5.64
CA VAL A 211 -10.47 -9.08 5.76
C VAL A 211 -9.85 -8.91 4.37
N MET A 212 -10.43 -9.60 3.38
CA MET A 212 -10.02 -9.46 2.00
C MET A 212 -11.17 -9.52 1.00
N ARG A 213 -10.90 -9.05 -0.22
CA ARG A 213 -11.82 -9.15 -1.36
C ARG A 213 -11.14 -9.84 -2.53
N ILE A 214 -11.89 -10.63 -3.29
CA ILE A 214 -11.50 -11.25 -4.57
C ILE A 214 -12.50 -10.77 -5.62
N LEU A 215 -12.05 -9.90 -6.52
CA LEU A 215 -12.90 -9.21 -7.49
C LEU A 215 -12.31 -9.32 -8.90
N GLN A 216 -13.17 -9.15 -9.90
CA GLN A 216 -12.78 -8.96 -11.29
C GLN A 216 -13.45 -7.70 -11.81
N GLU A 217 -12.69 -6.61 -11.97
CA GLU A 217 -13.23 -5.35 -12.51
C GLU A 217 -12.94 -5.20 -14.02
N THR A 218 -11.90 -5.85 -14.55
CA THR A 218 -11.58 -5.86 -15.98
C THR A 218 -11.92 -7.22 -16.60
N THR A 219 -12.92 -7.28 -17.48
CA THR A 219 -13.39 -8.52 -18.12
C THR A 219 -13.16 -8.56 -19.63
N ALA A 220 -12.22 -7.76 -20.12
CA ALA A 220 -11.86 -7.70 -21.53
C ALA A 220 -11.27 -9.03 -22.03
N GLU A 221 -11.34 -9.27 -23.33
CA GLU A 221 -10.84 -10.50 -23.95
C GLU A 221 -9.36 -10.77 -23.64
N GLY A 222 -9.07 -12.00 -23.24
CA GLY A 222 -7.74 -12.48 -22.88
C GLY A 222 -7.34 -12.24 -21.42
N PHE A 223 -8.12 -11.49 -20.63
CA PHE A 223 -7.88 -11.36 -19.19
C PHE A 223 -8.39 -12.61 -18.47
N PRO A 224 -7.54 -13.31 -17.69
CA PRO A 224 -8.01 -14.41 -16.87
C PRO A 224 -8.89 -13.89 -15.71
N PRO A 225 -9.77 -14.75 -15.16
CA PRO A 225 -10.38 -14.49 -13.87
C PRO A 225 -9.32 -14.23 -12.79
N CYS A 226 -9.66 -13.41 -11.80
CA CYS A 226 -8.82 -13.12 -10.64
C CYS A 226 -8.50 -14.43 -9.93
N ARG A 227 -7.21 -14.77 -9.87
CA ARG A 227 -6.75 -16.12 -9.50
C ARG A 227 -5.38 -16.14 -8.85
N ASP A 228 -5.04 -17.30 -8.31
CA ASP A 228 -3.69 -17.65 -7.83
C ASP A 228 -3.14 -16.75 -6.71
N GLY A 229 -4.02 -16.08 -5.97
CA GLY A 229 -3.64 -15.35 -4.76
C GLY A 229 -3.17 -16.29 -3.64
N VAL A 230 -2.13 -15.89 -2.93
CA VAL A 230 -1.61 -16.58 -1.74
C VAL A 230 -1.80 -15.67 -0.54
N PHE A 231 -2.49 -16.15 0.48
CA PHE A 231 -2.71 -15.45 1.73
C PHE A 231 -2.19 -16.32 2.89
N GLU A 232 -0.99 -16.01 3.39
CA GLU A 232 -0.29 -16.91 4.30
C GLU A 232 0.44 -16.22 5.46
N ARG A 233 0.56 -16.91 6.60
CA ARG A 233 1.33 -16.44 7.77
C ARG A 233 0.94 -15.03 8.23
N ASN A 234 -0.32 -14.64 8.03
CA ASN A 234 -0.86 -13.39 8.54
C ASN A 234 -1.44 -13.59 9.95
N LEU A 235 -1.44 -12.54 10.75
CA LEU A 235 -2.17 -12.42 12.01
C LEU A 235 -3.43 -11.60 11.75
N ILE A 236 -4.61 -12.13 12.03
CA ILE A 236 -5.90 -11.47 11.80
C ILE A 236 -6.67 -11.42 13.12
N VAL A 237 -6.92 -10.21 13.61
CA VAL A 237 -7.70 -9.93 14.81
C VAL A 237 -8.91 -9.08 14.43
N TYR A 238 -10.10 -9.63 14.58
CA TYR A 238 -11.32 -9.01 14.08
C TYR A 238 -12.51 -9.20 15.02
N ASP A 239 -13.47 -8.28 14.96
CA ASP A 239 -14.76 -8.41 15.61
C ASP A 239 -15.78 -8.92 14.59
N GLY A 240 -16.45 -10.04 14.87
CA GLY A 240 -17.41 -10.64 13.96
C GLY A 240 -18.76 -9.92 13.88
N ARG A 241 -18.99 -8.88 14.69
CA ARG A 241 -20.12 -7.94 14.51
C ARG A 241 -19.87 -6.99 13.34
N GLU A 242 -18.60 -6.64 13.10
CA GLU A 242 -18.14 -5.82 11.96
C GLU A 242 -17.87 -6.71 10.74
N VAL A 243 -17.06 -7.76 10.90
CA VAL A 243 -16.72 -8.70 9.83
C VAL A 243 -17.65 -9.90 9.84
N ARG A 244 -18.74 -9.80 9.09
CA ARG A 244 -19.69 -10.92 8.90
C ARG A 244 -19.19 -11.99 7.94
N GLU A 245 -18.28 -11.61 7.04
CA GLU A 245 -17.67 -12.48 6.04
C GLU A 245 -16.18 -12.09 5.92
N ALA A 246 -15.27 -13.05 6.07
CA ALA A 246 -13.84 -12.74 5.97
C ALA A 246 -13.42 -12.38 4.54
N VAL A 247 -14.03 -13.03 3.54
CA VAL A 247 -13.67 -12.94 2.13
C VAL A 247 -14.88 -12.53 1.30
N ASN A 248 -14.87 -11.32 0.75
CA ASN A 248 -15.88 -10.92 -0.22
C ASN A 248 -15.48 -11.38 -1.62
N ILE A 249 -16.35 -12.13 -2.30
CA ILE A 249 -16.09 -12.67 -3.63
C ILE A 249 -17.05 -12.03 -4.64
N GLY A 250 -16.50 -11.45 -5.71
CA GLY A 250 -17.25 -10.92 -6.84
C GLY A 250 -17.38 -11.95 -7.98
N PRO A 251 -18.24 -11.69 -8.97
CA PRO A 251 -18.37 -12.53 -10.16
C PRO A 251 -17.09 -12.52 -11.00
N ASN A 252 -16.98 -13.47 -11.93
CA ASN A 252 -15.87 -13.60 -12.89
C ASN A 252 -14.49 -13.77 -12.22
N THR A 253 -14.45 -14.41 -11.06
CA THR A 253 -13.24 -14.75 -10.33
C THR A 253 -13.06 -16.28 -10.27
N SER A 254 -11.84 -16.75 -10.00
CA SER A 254 -11.54 -18.16 -9.72
C SER A 254 -11.07 -18.28 -8.26
N PRO A 255 -11.98 -18.06 -7.28
CA PRO A 255 -11.60 -17.99 -5.87
C PRO A 255 -11.05 -19.31 -5.32
N GLU A 256 -11.45 -20.45 -5.90
CA GLU A 256 -10.95 -21.79 -5.56
C GLU A 256 -9.45 -21.99 -5.86
N SER A 257 -8.87 -21.18 -6.75
CA SER A 257 -7.42 -21.21 -7.05
C SER A 257 -6.55 -20.60 -5.93
N PHE A 258 -7.16 -19.86 -5.01
CA PHE A 258 -6.43 -19.19 -3.93
C PHE A 258 -5.87 -20.20 -2.94
N ARG A 259 -4.74 -19.85 -2.30
CA ARG A 259 -4.07 -20.71 -1.31
C ARG A 259 -3.97 -19.99 0.03
N TYR A 260 -4.45 -20.67 1.07
CA TYR A 260 -4.41 -20.20 2.45
C TYR A 260 -3.49 -21.08 3.28
N ARG A 261 -2.53 -20.48 3.99
CA ARG A 261 -1.55 -21.25 4.77
C ARG A 261 -1.16 -20.53 6.06
N GLU A 262 -1.22 -21.24 7.17
CA GLU A 262 -0.58 -20.82 8.42
C GLU A 262 -1.00 -19.44 8.94
N ASN A 263 -2.20 -18.95 8.60
CA ASN A 263 -2.70 -17.72 9.19
C ASN A 263 -3.20 -17.99 10.62
N LEU A 264 -3.16 -16.96 11.46
CA LEU A 264 -3.78 -16.96 12.78
C LEU A 264 -5.01 -16.07 12.72
N TRP A 265 -6.18 -16.67 12.96
CA TRP A 265 -7.45 -15.96 13.06
C TRP A 265 -7.91 -15.92 14.50
N PHE A 266 -8.16 -14.71 15.00
CA PHE A 266 -8.72 -14.48 16.32
C PHE A 266 -9.91 -13.54 16.24
N ARG A 267 -11.09 -14.07 16.55
CA ARG A 267 -12.35 -13.35 16.62
C ARG A 267 -12.58 -12.86 18.05
N THR A 268 -12.60 -11.55 18.27
CA THR A 268 -12.61 -10.96 19.61
C THR A 268 -13.94 -11.10 20.35
N ASP A 269 -15.07 -11.07 19.64
CA ASP A 269 -16.42 -11.18 20.22
C ASP A 269 -16.85 -12.63 20.49
N ARG A 270 -16.21 -13.59 19.80
CA ARG A 270 -16.54 -15.02 19.88
C ARG A 270 -15.32 -15.88 19.47
N PRO A 271 -14.32 -16.07 20.35
CA PRO A 271 -13.06 -16.75 20.01
C PRO A 271 -13.21 -18.14 19.41
N GLU A 272 -14.18 -18.92 19.86
CA GLU A 272 -14.47 -20.26 19.33
C GLU A 272 -14.98 -20.25 17.87
N ALA A 273 -15.48 -19.10 17.40
CA ALA A 273 -15.94 -18.89 16.02
C ALA A 273 -14.90 -18.17 15.15
N SER A 274 -13.61 -18.29 15.50
CA SER A 274 -12.51 -17.66 14.76
C SER A 274 -12.17 -18.31 13.42
N ARG A 275 -12.67 -19.52 13.13
CA ARG A 275 -12.43 -20.17 11.84
C ARG A 275 -13.32 -19.53 10.77
N PRO A 276 -12.76 -18.82 9.76
CA PRO A 276 -13.57 -18.22 8.71
C PRO A 276 -14.01 -19.27 7.67
N ARG A 277 -15.00 -18.90 6.86
CA ARG A 277 -15.26 -19.58 5.58
C ARG A 277 -14.29 -19.02 4.53
N LEU A 278 -13.48 -19.89 3.94
CA LEU A 278 -12.54 -19.56 2.88
C LEU A 278 -12.93 -20.29 1.58
N PRO A 279 -12.58 -19.75 0.40
CA PRO A 279 -12.84 -20.40 -0.89
C PRO A 279 -12.20 -21.77 -1.10
N SER A 280 -11.09 -22.02 -0.40
CA SER A 280 -10.33 -23.26 -0.43
C SER A 280 -9.78 -23.53 0.97
N ASP A 281 -9.39 -24.78 1.23
CA ASP A 281 -8.92 -25.17 2.55
C ASP A 281 -7.63 -24.44 2.95
N GLU A 282 -7.55 -24.10 4.24
CA GLU A 282 -6.34 -23.54 4.83
C GLU A 282 -5.45 -24.62 5.44
N ALA A 283 -4.22 -24.70 4.96
CA ALA A 283 -3.21 -25.61 5.51
C ALA A 283 -2.51 -25.00 6.73
N GLY A 284 -2.57 -25.67 7.88
CA GLY A 284 -1.80 -25.29 9.07
C GLY A 284 -2.27 -24.02 9.80
N GLY A 285 -3.52 -23.58 9.56
CA GLY A 285 -4.11 -22.42 10.23
C GLY A 285 -4.28 -22.58 11.74
N LEU A 286 -4.24 -21.45 12.44
CA LEU A 286 -4.52 -21.30 13.87
C LEU A 286 -5.81 -20.50 14.06
N TYR A 287 -6.67 -20.93 14.98
CA TYR A 287 -7.98 -20.33 15.19
C TYR A 287 -8.26 -20.22 16.69
N GLY A 288 -8.75 -19.08 17.14
CA GLY A 288 -9.26 -18.88 18.50
C GLY A 288 -8.19 -18.71 19.59
N ILE A 289 -6.92 -18.63 19.20
CA ILE A 289 -5.81 -18.34 20.13
C ILE A 289 -5.67 -16.83 20.23
N ASP A 290 -5.84 -16.28 21.42
CA ASP A 290 -5.66 -14.84 21.66
C ASP A 290 -4.18 -14.47 21.48
N PRO A 291 -3.84 -13.63 20.49
CA PRO A 291 -2.47 -13.20 20.27
C PRO A 291 -1.94 -12.28 21.39
N ARG A 292 -2.80 -11.79 22.29
CA ARG A 292 -2.44 -10.84 23.37
C ARG A 292 -1.72 -9.62 22.80
N LEU A 293 -2.30 -9.05 21.74
CA LEU A 293 -1.75 -7.85 21.11
C LEU A 293 -1.72 -6.68 22.12
N PRO A 294 -0.69 -5.82 22.07
CA PRO A 294 -0.73 -4.54 22.76
C PRO A 294 -1.93 -3.70 22.32
N ASP A 295 -2.30 -2.71 23.14
CA ASP A 295 -3.41 -1.81 22.81
C ASP A 295 -3.16 -1.12 21.46
N VAL A 296 -4.12 -1.31 20.55
CA VAL A 296 -4.03 -0.84 19.17
C VAL A 296 -4.15 0.68 19.10
N ALA A 297 -4.94 1.30 19.99
CA ALA A 297 -5.08 2.74 20.02
C ALA A 297 -3.77 3.40 20.47
N ASP A 298 -3.09 2.85 21.46
CA ASP A 298 -1.78 3.33 21.90
C ASP A 298 -0.69 3.08 20.84
N PHE A 299 -0.74 1.94 20.14
CA PHE A 299 0.12 1.71 18.98
C PHE A 299 -0.11 2.76 17.88
N VAL A 300 -1.37 3.06 17.52
CA VAL A 300 -1.69 4.07 16.50
C VAL A 300 -1.25 5.47 16.93
N LYS A 301 -1.46 5.85 18.19
CA LYS A 301 -1.01 7.15 18.73
C LYS A 301 0.51 7.29 18.63
N THR A 302 1.26 6.26 18.99
CA THR A 302 2.74 6.29 19.00
C THR A 302 3.32 6.18 17.59
N ALA A 303 2.77 5.31 16.75
CA ALA A 303 3.18 5.18 15.35
C ALA A 303 2.75 6.38 14.49
N GLY A 304 1.86 7.24 15.01
CA GLY A 304 1.36 8.43 14.35
C GLY A 304 2.01 9.74 14.71
N ALA A 305 3.09 9.73 15.50
CA ALA A 305 3.97 10.89 15.65
C ALA A 305 4.77 11.13 14.35
N THR A 306 4.09 11.54 13.29
CA THR A 306 4.72 12.21 12.14
C THR A 306 5.32 13.51 12.68
N PRO A 307 6.56 13.91 12.33
CA PRO A 307 6.99 15.28 12.57
C PRO A 307 5.93 16.20 11.98
N ALA A 308 5.27 17.02 12.82
CA ALA A 308 4.25 17.92 12.33
C ALA A 308 4.85 18.75 11.18
N ALA A 309 4.19 18.76 10.02
CA ALA A 309 4.48 19.79 9.03
C ALA A 309 4.38 21.13 9.78
N PRO A 310 5.43 21.96 9.79
CA PRO A 310 5.46 23.15 10.63
C PRO A 310 4.24 24.02 10.30
N ALA A 311 3.38 24.23 11.29
CA ALA A 311 2.36 25.25 11.23
C ALA A 311 3.06 26.60 11.44
N GLY A 312 3.30 27.34 10.37
CA GLY A 312 3.84 28.70 10.47
C GLY A 312 4.00 29.36 9.11
N ASP A 313 3.63 30.63 9.02
CA ASP A 313 3.92 31.50 7.88
C ASP A 313 5.42 31.52 7.60
N MET A 314 5.80 31.20 6.37
CA MET A 314 7.20 31.11 5.94
C MET A 314 7.75 32.48 5.54
N PRO A 315 8.97 32.85 5.97
CA PRO A 315 9.71 33.95 5.35
C PRO A 315 10.16 33.55 3.94
N LYS A 316 10.09 34.51 2.99
CA LYS A 316 10.55 34.34 1.61
C LYS A 316 12.02 33.91 1.58
N ILE A 317 12.31 32.81 0.90
CA ILE A 317 13.66 32.21 0.84
C ILE A 317 14.56 33.06 -0.07
N GLY A 318 15.62 33.63 0.49
CA GLY A 318 16.81 34.10 -0.23
C GLY A 318 17.84 32.98 -0.35
N SER A 319 18.59 32.97 -1.46
CA SER A 319 19.49 31.91 -1.87
C SER A 319 20.71 31.74 -0.96
N ALA A 320 20.94 30.52 -0.45
CA ALA A 320 22.27 30.03 -0.16
C ALA A 320 22.30 28.51 -0.40
N ALA A 321 23.29 28.06 -1.18
CA ALA A 321 23.49 26.65 -1.51
C ALA A 321 24.58 26.07 -0.59
N GLN A 322 24.32 24.88 -0.04
CA GLN A 322 25.36 24.01 0.49
C GLN A 322 25.22 22.60 -0.10
N THR A 323 26.37 22.03 -0.46
CA THR A 323 26.54 20.80 -1.23
C THR A 323 26.32 19.56 -0.35
N ALA A 324 25.32 18.75 -0.67
CA ALA A 324 25.10 17.44 -0.05
C ALA A 324 25.53 16.30 -0.99
N THR A 325 26.24 15.32 -0.44
CA THR A 325 26.71 14.12 -1.14
C THR A 325 25.56 13.21 -1.60
N THR A 326 25.66 12.75 -2.85
CA THR A 326 24.67 11.92 -3.56
C THR A 326 24.72 10.45 -3.09
N PRO A 327 23.62 9.85 -2.63
CA PRO A 327 23.54 8.40 -2.47
C PRO A 327 23.36 7.72 -3.83
N THR A 328 24.13 6.66 -4.10
CA THR A 328 24.04 5.86 -5.34
C THR A 328 22.92 4.81 -5.25
N VAL A 329 22.21 4.61 -6.38
CA VAL A 329 21.05 3.72 -6.57
C VAL A 329 21.37 2.21 -6.44
N ALA A 330 22.64 1.84 -6.22
CA ALA A 330 23.09 0.46 -6.27
C ALA A 330 23.17 -0.19 -4.88
N THR A 331 22.06 -0.78 -4.41
CA THR A 331 21.97 -2.09 -3.74
C THR A 331 20.51 -2.33 -3.28
N LEU A 332 19.67 -2.81 -4.20
CA LEU A 332 18.36 -3.39 -3.89
C LEU A 332 18.50 -4.92 -3.88
N VAL A 333 19.22 -5.45 -2.89
CA VAL A 333 19.17 -6.89 -2.57
C VAL A 333 18.05 -7.08 -1.55
N PRO A 334 17.14 -8.06 -1.71
CA PRO A 334 16.14 -8.36 -0.70
C PRO A 334 16.85 -8.83 0.58
N ARG A 335 16.88 -7.99 1.62
CA ARG A 335 17.13 -8.49 2.97
C ARG A 335 15.93 -9.36 3.36
N GLU A 336 16.18 -10.54 3.93
CA GLU A 336 15.13 -11.39 4.49
C GLU A 336 14.21 -10.57 5.39
N PRO A 337 12.87 -10.67 5.25
CA PRO A 337 11.97 -10.00 6.15
C PRO A 337 12.03 -10.68 7.53
N ARG A 338 12.76 -10.09 8.47
CA ARG A 338 12.53 -10.38 9.89
C ARG A 338 11.20 -9.74 10.26
N ALA A 339 10.28 -10.53 10.80
CA ALA A 339 9.02 -10.07 11.37
C ALA A 339 9.30 -9.16 12.58
N ALA A 340 9.56 -7.88 12.29
CA ALA A 340 9.84 -6.80 13.23
C ALA A 340 8.67 -5.79 13.31
N GLY A 341 7.47 -6.22 12.92
CA GLY A 341 6.25 -5.41 12.97
C GLY A 341 5.39 -5.65 14.20
N PHE A 342 4.44 -4.75 14.44
CA PHE A 342 3.36 -4.91 15.40
C PHE A 342 2.70 -6.28 15.22
N GLY A 343 2.60 -7.08 16.29
CA GLY A 343 2.00 -8.42 16.27
C GLY A 343 2.94 -9.59 15.87
N ALA A 344 4.18 -9.34 15.44
CA ALA A 344 5.10 -10.43 15.09
C ALA A 344 5.49 -11.31 16.29
N ALA A 345 5.73 -10.70 17.46
CA ALA A 345 6.00 -11.42 18.69
C ALA A 345 4.78 -12.23 19.15
N ALA A 346 3.59 -11.62 19.05
CA ALA A 346 2.32 -12.26 19.36
C ALA A 346 2.04 -13.49 18.47
N TRP A 347 2.28 -13.38 17.16
CA TRP A 347 2.13 -14.50 16.24
C TRP A 347 3.08 -15.66 16.57
N ARG A 348 4.33 -15.37 16.94
CA ARG A 348 5.30 -16.39 17.39
C ARG A 348 4.83 -17.07 18.69
N ALA A 349 4.43 -16.30 19.68
CA ALA A 349 3.96 -16.82 20.97
C ALA A 349 2.74 -17.74 20.80
N ALA A 350 1.76 -17.36 19.97
CA ALA A 350 0.58 -18.18 19.71
C ALA A 350 0.91 -19.50 18.98
N ARG A 351 1.96 -19.53 18.14
CA ARG A 351 2.43 -20.78 17.52
C ARG A 351 3.12 -21.71 18.51
N GLU A 352 3.84 -21.15 19.48
CA GLU A 352 4.48 -21.92 20.55
C GLU A 352 3.42 -22.55 21.48
N GLU A 353 2.35 -21.82 21.81
CA GLU A 353 1.27 -22.30 22.66
C GLU A 353 0.57 -23.57 22.12
N LYS A 354 0.41 -23.68 20.80
CA LYS A 354 -0.20 -24.87 20.16
C LYS A 354 0.79 -26.02 19.88
N ARG A 355 2.10 -25.81 20.11
CA ARG A 355 3.10 -26.88 19.98
C ARG A 355 3.20 -27.73 21.25
N LEU A 356 2.51 -27.34 22.33
CA LEU A 356 2.25 -28.12 23.54
C LEU A 356 0.98 -28.97 23.39
#